data_AF-A0A6P1I2M6-F1
#
_entry.id   AF-A0A6P1I2M6-F1
#
_cell.length_a   1.000
_cell.length_b   1.000
_cell.length_c   1.000
_cell.angle_alpha   90.00
_cell.angle_beta   90.00
_cell.angle_gamma   90.00
#
_symmetry.space_group_name_H-M   'P 1'
#
loop_
_entity.id
_entity.type
_entity.pdbx_description
1 polymer ?
#
loop_
_entity_poly.entity_id
_entity_poly.type
_entity_poly.pdbx_seq_one_letter_code
_entity_poly.pdbx_strand_id
1 'polypeptide(L)'
;MSVAHDELRASAPSTRPSAAADLCRITVLSTHSQVDMAVPFGVPIAILVPGIVDTIRSHRSTNDFDDSLEQYEPSEWVLAKIGQSPLSTTLTLHEHGIRDGDLLVLQSVQDSAPPPLFDDIMYNVAIADADADREWTRGSARVVGSAAAVLGTVIGSFALLWSESGTDGFVGAGCALTSAFLFLVTGAVTGRIYGDAASSVVLSGCAVPPAFAAGMLFVPGDLAAAHLLLGLALSGTTAVLALRLGGVGLRVFTALAVASLFGTLAALVSATTDTAAPAVAAGVVAAALTGLASSARVAILLAKLPLPPVPAPGTSVDPSEDDPDDETTMPSFDSLAQRATRARRYLTGLVTAMTILAVSGALLAAQPTLHGEIYWPGLCLAVATATVLMFRGRTYISAEQAVPLIGGGVTILVLLLTAAAVAVPDYAIVLFAVAMLFAAGGLVLGIIAPRQTFSPVMRRVAELIDLALITSIIPLVCWVTGLYSLMRGL
;
A
#
# COMPACT_ATOMS: atom_id res chain seq x y z
N MET A 1 -51.87 -56.77 48.35
CA MET A 1 -50.82 -55.85 48.85
C MET A 1 -50.20 -55.14 47.67
N SER A 2 -50.21 -53.81 47.72
CA SER A 2 -49.43 -52.84 46.93
C SER A 2 -49.70 -52.63 45.43
N VAL A 3 -50.35 -51.47 45.22
CA VAL A 3 -50.41 -50.54 44.08
C VAL A 3 -49.05 -50.21 43.44
N ALA A 4 -49.05 -49.98 42.11
CA ALA A 4 -48.29 -48.93 41.36
C ALA A 4 -48.72 -48.98 39.87
N HIS A 5 -49.61 -48.10 39.43
CA HIS A 5 -49.38 -46.79 38.77
C HIS A 5 -49.28 -46.85 37.23
N ASP A 6 -50.18 -46.08 36.63
CA ASP A 6 -50.57 -45.93 35.24
C ASP A 6 -49.67 -44.91 34.52
N GLU A 7 -49.14 -45.24 33.35
CA GLU A 7 -48.53 -44.27 32.43
C GLU A 7 -49.24 -44.31 31.07
N LEU A 8 -50.16 -43.36 30.92
CA LEU A 8 -50.79 -42.96 29.67
C LEU A 8 -49.75 -42.38 28.71
N ARG A 9 -49.66 -42.98 27.52
CA ARG A 9 -48.93 -42.43 26.36
C ARG A 9 -49.56 -41.10 25.92
N ALA A 10 -48.91 -39.99 26.25
CA ALA A 10 -49.22 -38.68 25.72
C ALA A 10 -48.83 -38.58 24.23
N SER A 11 -49.78 -38.18 23.40
CA SER A 11 -49.57 -37.78 22.00
C SER A 11 -48.76 -36.49 21.94
N ALA A 12 -47.63 -36.51 21.24
CA ALA A 12 -46.82 -35.32 20.99
C ALA A 12 -47.61 -34.27 20.17
N PRO A 13 -47.57 -32.98 20.53
CA PRO A 13 -48.16 -31.93 19.73
C PRO A 13 -47.34 -31.73 18.45
N SER A 14 -47.99 -31.84 17.29
CA SER A 14 -47.42 -31.46 16.00
C SER A 14 -47.28 -29.93 15.92
N THR A 15 -46.13 -29.40 16.29
CA THR A 15 -45.75 -28.04 15.92
C THR A 15 -45.48 -28.00 14.43
N ARG A 16 -46.44 -27.51 13.64
CA ARG A 16 -46.12 -27.03 12.28
C ARG A 16 -45.14 -25.87 12.45
N PRO A 17 -43.97 -25.87 11.80
CA PRO A 17 -43.16 -24.67 11.76
C PRO A 17 -43.98 -23.61 11.04
N SER A 18 -44.40 -22.56 11.76
CA SER A 18 -44.84 -21.34 11.10
C SER A 18 -43.67 -20.90 10.24
N ALA A 19 -43.83 -20.88 8.91
CA ALA A 19 -42.87 -20.22 8.05
C ALA A 19 -42.72 -18.80 8.59
N ALA A 20 -41.54 -18.49 9.15
CA ALA A 20 -41.23 -17.11 9.49
C ALA A 20 -41.37 -16.33 8.18
N ALA A 21 -42.31 -15.40 8.12
CA ALA A 21 -42.45 -14.56 6.94
C ALA A 21 -41.10 -13.87 6.74
N ASP A 22 -40.49 -14.08 5.58
CA ASP A 22 -39.27 -13.35 5.21
C ASP A 22 -39.66 -11.88 5.14
N LEU A 23 -39.08 -11.04 6.00
CA LEU A 23 -39.45 -9.63 6.15
C LEU A 23 -38.40 -8.77 5.46
N CYS A 24 -38.86 -7.74 4.75
CA CYS A 24 -38.01 -6.71 4.18
C CYS A 24 -38.27 -5.37 4.89
N ARG A 25 -37.21 -4.71 5.33
CA ARG A 25 -37.29 -3.38 5.95
C ARG A 25 -37.20 -2.32 4.87
N ILE A 26 -38.27 -1.59 4.65
CA ILE A 26 -38.35 -0.50 3.68
C ILE A 26 -38.60 0.82 4.39
N THR A 27 -38.17 1.91 3.76
CA THR A 27 -38.53 3.26 4.16
C THR A 27 -39.57 3.76 3.19
N VAL A 28 -40.76 4.13 3.68
CA VAL A 28 -41.84 4.68 2.86
C VAL A 28 -41.91 6.19 3.10
N LEU A 29 -41.70 6.96 2.04
CA LEU A 29 -41.84 8.40 2.00
C LEU A 29 -43.23 8.77 1.47
N SER A 30 -44.00 9.50 2.25
CA SER A 30 -45.18 10.23 1.80
C SER A 30 -44.88 11.73 1.75
N THR A 31 -45.83 12.54 1.26
CA THR A 31 -45.69 14.00 1.10
C THR A 31 -45.14 14.71 2.36
N HIS A 32 -45.54 14.25 3.54
CA HIS A 32 -45.23 14.91 4.82
C HIS A 32 -44.67 13.97 5.89
N SER A 33 -44.39 12.71 5.56
CA SER A 33 -43.88 11.75 6.55
C SER A 33 -42.95 10.72 5.92
N GLN A 34 -42.03 10.22 6.73
CA GLN A 34 -41.17 9.11 6.38
C GLN A 34 -41.32 8.04 7.47
N VAL A 35 -41.67 6.82 7.08
CA VAL A 35 -41.91 5.72 8.01
C VAL A 35 -41.08 4.52 7.59
N ASP A 36 -40.26 4.03 8.51
CA ASP A 36 -39.54 2.76 8.35
C ASP A 36 -40.44 1.62 8.84
N MET A 37 -40.65 0.61 7.98
CA MET A 37 -41.48 -0.53 8.32
C MET A 37 -40.96 -1.84 7.73
N ALA A 38 -41.19 -2.92 8.47
CA ALA A 38 -40.88 -4.28 8.03
C ALA A 38 -42.15 -4.90 7.43
N VAL A 39 -42.09 -5.29 6.16
CA VAL A 39 -43.21 -5.87 5.42
C VAL A 39 -42.83 -7.25 4.86
N PRO A 40 -43.79 -8.18 4.72
CA PRO A 40 -43.54 -9.48 4.12
C PRO A 40 -42.98 -9.38 2.69
N PHE A 41 -41.81 -9.98 2.46
CA PHE A 41 -41.03 -9.85 1.24
C PHE A 41 -41.63 -10.61 0.04
N GLY A 42 -42.29 -11.74 0.31
CA GLY A 42 -42.91 -12.61 -0.70
C GLY A 42 -44.41 -12.37 -0.91
N VAL A 43 -44.98 -11.26 -0.41
CA VAL A 43 -46.41 -10.94 -0.57
C VAL A 43 -46.59 -9.90 -1.68
N PRO A 44 -47.59 -10.04 -2.57
CA PRO A 44 -47.88 -9.05 -3.60
C PRO A 44 -48.13 -7.66 -3.02
N ILE A 45 -47.60 -6.64 -3.68
CA ILE A 45 -47.67 -5.24 -3.22
C ILE A 45 -49.13 -4.78 -3.05
N ALA A 46 -50.07 -5.24 -3.88
CA ALA A 46 -51.50 -4.93 -3.77
C ALA A 46 -52.09 -5.21 -2.37
N ILE A 47 -51.58 -6.23 -1.67
CA ILE A 47 -52.07 -6.62 -0.34
C ILE A 47 -51.39 -5.76 0.74
N LEU A 48 -50.16 -5.30 0.49
CA LEU A 48 -49.36 -4.54 1.45
C LEU A 48 -49.78 -3.06 1.49
N VAL A 49 -50.08 -2.46 0.33
CA VAL A 49 -50.35 -1.02 0.21
C VAL A 49 -51.44 -0.51 1.17
N PRO A 50 -52.63 -1.14 1.30
CA PRO A 50 -53.65 -0.64 2.22
C PRO A 50 -53.17 -0.59 3.67
N GLY A 51 -52.45 -1.62 4.12
CA GLY A 51 -51.90 -1.67 5.48
C GLY A 51 -50.79 -0.63 5.71
N ILE A 52 -49.97 -0.35 4.69
CA ILE A 52 -48.96 0.71 4.72
C ILE A 52 -49.64 2.09 4.84
N VAL A 53 -50.66 2.35 4.02
CA VAL A 53 -51.44 3.59 4.05
C VAL A 53 -52.12 3.80 5.41
N ASP A 54 -52.74 2.76 5.97
CA ASP A 54 -53.38 2.84 7.28
C ASP A 54 -52.37 3.09 8.40
N THR A 55 -51.18 2.47 8.32
CA THR A 55 -50.10 2.69 9.29
C THR A 55 -49.64 4.15 9.26
N ILE A 56 -49.38 4.70 8.07
CA ILE A 56 -48.98 6.10 7.89
C ILE A 56 -50.08 7.06 8.37
N ARG A 57 -51.35 6.77 8.07
CA ARG A 57 -52.50 7.56 8.51
C ARG A 57 -52.64 7.56 10.03
N SER A 58 -52.48 6.41 10.68
CA SER A 58 -52.60 6.27 12.13
C SER A 58 -51.51 7.02 12.91
N HIS A 59 -50.34 7.22 12.30
CA HIS A 59 -49.21 7.92 12.91
C HIS A 59 -49.31 9.46 12.81
N ARG A 60 -50.31 9.98 12.08
CA ARG A 60 -50.47 11.42 11.77
C ARG A 60 -51.53 12.12 12.63
N SER A 61 -51.54 11.90 13.95
CA SER A 61 -52.54 12.56 14.82
C SER A 61 -52.23 14.02 15.16
N THR A 62 -51.03 14.55 14.86
CA THR A 62 -50.69 15.94 15.18
C THR A 62 -49.55 16.45 14.30
N ASN A 63 -49.82 17.34 13.35
CA ASN A 63 -48.80 18.11 12.62
C ASN A 63 -49.10 19.60 12.82
N ASP A 64 -48.24 20.30 13.56
CA ASP A 64 -48.51 21.66 14.08
C ASP A 64 -48.19 22.80 13.08
N PHE A 65 -47.98 22.45 11.80
CA PHE A 65 -47.45 23.36 10.77
C PHE A 65 -48.26 23.41 9.47
N ASP A 66 -49.30 22.57 9.31
CA ASP A 66 -50.15 22.56 8.12
C ASP A 66 -51.51 21.91 8.45
N ASP A 67 -52.58 22.71 8.39
CA ASP A 67 -53.97 22.30 8.66
C ASP A 67 -54.65 21.65 7.44
N SER A 68 -53.92 21.44 6.34
CA SER A 68 -54.44 20.69 5.20
C SER A 68 -54.49 19.19 5.53
N LEU A 69 -55.69 18.70 5.85
CA LEU A 69 -55.97 17.27 5.85
C LEU A 69 -55.82 16.76 4.42
N GLU A 70 -54.74 16.02 4.12
CA GLU A 70 -54.68 15.25 2.87
C GLU A 70 -55.94 14.38 2.80
N GLN A 71 -56.78 14.64 1.81
CA GLN A 71 -57.95 13.83 1.54
C GLN A 71 -57.46 12.49 0.98
N TYR A 72 -57.34 11.49 1.84
CA TYR A 72 -57.24 10.08 1.43
C TYR A 72 -58.62 9.53 1.01
N GLU A 73 -59.39 10.31 0.25
CA GLU A 73 -60.50 9.84 -0.57
C GLU A 73 -59.96 8.83 -1.60
N PRO A 74 -60.77 7.96 -2.25
CA PRO A 74 -60.30 6.74 -2.90
C PRO A 74 -59.45 7.04 -4.16
N SER A 75 -58.20 7.41 -3.93
CA SER A 75 -57.10 7.36 -4.87
C SER A 75 -56.47 5.97 -4.79
N GLU A 76 -56.24 5.36 -5.93
CA GLU A 76 -55.47 4.13 -6.02
C GLU A 76 -54.02 4.49 -5.64
N TRP A 77 -53.56 4.01 -4.49
CA TRP A 77 -52.22 4.26 -3.98
C TRP A 77 -51.22 3.28 -4.59
N VAL A 78 -50.05 3.79 -4.96
CA VAL A 78 -48.96 2.98 -5.50
C VAL A 78 -47.63 3.34 -4.84
N LEU A 79 -46.74 2.36 -4.79
CA LEU A 79 -45.36 2.54 -4.36
C LEU A 79 -44.46 2.68 -5.58
N ALA A 80 -43.54 3.64 -5.57
CA ALA A 80 -42.56 3.82 -6.63
C ALA A 80 -41.16 4.01 -6.02
N LYS A 81 -40.10 3.69 -6.78
CA LYS A 81 -38.76 4.21 -6.45
C LYS A 81 -38.68 5.67 -6.87
N ILE A 82 -37.82 6.44 -6.21
CA ILE A 82 -37.61 7.86 -6.55
C ILE A 82 -37.23 7.97 -8.03
N GLY A 83 -38.00 8.78 -8.78
CA GLY A 83 -37.76 9.03 -10.20
C GLY A 83 -38.01 7.81 -11.10
N GLN A 84 -38.74 6.80 -10.64
CA GLN A 84 -39.13 5.66 -11.47
C GLN A 84 -40.66 5.51 -11.55
N SER A 85 -41.10 4.73 -12.53
CA SER A 85 -42.51 4.36 -12.66
C SER A 85 -43.00 3.57 -11.43
N PRO A 86 -44.30 3.64 -11.12
CA PRO A 86 -44.91 2.85 -10.05
C PRO A 86 -44.58 1.36 -10.15
N LEU A 87 -44.30 0.74 -9.01
CA LEU A 87 -44.15 -0.70 -8.89
C LEU A 87 -45.48 -1.36 -9.24
N SER A 88 -45.39 -2.43 -10.03
CA SER A 88 -46.56 -3.26 -10.35
C SER A 88 -47.11 -3.89 -9.07
N THR A 89 -48.41 -3.70 -8.83
CA THR A 89 -49.12 -4.17 -7.62
C THR A 89 -49.32 -5.69 -7.59
N THR A 90 -49.19 -6.38 -8.74
CA THR A 90 -49.33 -7.84 -8.85
C THR A 90 -48.05 -8.59 -8.46
N LEU A 91 -46.91 -7.92 -8.45
CA LEU A 91 -45.62 -8.50 -8.11
C LEU A 91 -45.27 -8.28 -6.64
N THR A 92 -44.37 -9.12 -6.14
CA THR A 92 -43.79 -9.05 -4.79
C THR A 92 -42.61 -8.09 -4.74
N LEU A 93 -42.22 -7.68 -3.51
CA LEU A 93 -41.02 -6.85 -3.32
C LEU A 93 -39.74 -7.58 -3.79
N HIS A 94 -39.71 -8.90 -3.65
CA HIS A 94 -38.62 -9.75 -4.13
C HIS A 94 -38.47 -9.68 -5.66
N GLU A 95 -39.57 -9.79 -6.40
CA GLU A 95 -39.57 -9.77 -7.87
C GLU A 95 -39.18 -8.39 -8.44
N HIS A 96 -39.49 -7.32 -7.71
CA HIS A 96 -39.03 -5.96 -8.01
C HIS A 96 -37.57 -5.69 -7.56
N GLY A 97 -36.90 -6.68 -6.96
CA GLY A 97 -35.52 -6.55 -6.49
C GLY A 97 -35.35 -5.50 -5.40
N ILE A 98 -36.39 -5.21 -4.62
CA ILE A 98 -36.33 -4.30 -3.48
C ILE A 98 -35.46 -4.95 -2.39
N ARG A 99 -34.56 -4.16 -1.80
CA ARG A 99 -33.67 -4.63 -0.72
C ARG A 99 -33.98 -3.94 0.59
N ASP A 100 -33.49 -4.52 1.68
CA ASP A 100 -33.54 -3.89 2.99
C ASP A 100 -32.85 -2.52 2.97
N GLY A 101 -33.58 -1.50 3.42
CA GLY A 101 -33.16 -0.10 3.41
C GLY A 101 -33.54 0.68 2.15
N ASP A 102 -34.22 0.06 1.17
CA ASP A 102 -34.70 0.78 -0.01
C ASP A 102 -35.78 1.81 0.38
N LEU A 103 -35.68 3.00 -0.20
CA LEU A 103 -36.61 4.11 -0.05
C LEU A 103 -37.66 4.06 -1.16
N LEU A 104 -38.93 3.94 -0.78
CA LEU A 104 -40.09 3.93 -1.67
C LEU A 104 -40.95 5.16 -1.43
N VAL A 105 -41.49 5.75 -2.48
CA VAL A 105 -42.42 6.88 -2.42
C VAL A 105 -43.84 6.35 -2.55
N LEU A 106 -44.70 6.71 -1.60
CA LEU A 106 -46.13 6.46 -1.66
C LEU A 106 -46.80 7.64 -2.36
N GLN A 107 -47.42 7.37 -3.51
CA GLN A 107 -48.04 8.38 -4.35
C GLN A 107 -49.39 7.91 -4.90
N SER A 108 -50.23 8.85 -5.31
CA SER A 108 -51.45 8.58 -6.06
C SER A 108 -51.12 8.11 -7.49
N VAL A 109 -51.87 7.15 -8.03
CA VAL A 109 -51.73 6.74 -9.45
C VAL A 109 -51.84 7.93 -10.40
N GLN A 110 -52.65 8.94 -10.09
CA GLN A 110 -52.82 10.12 -10.95
C GLN A 110 -51.63 11.08 -10.93
N ASP A 111 -50.85 11.10 -9.83
CA ASP A 111 -49.69 11.98 -9.64
C ASP A 111 -48.36 11.25 -9.88
N SER A 112 -48.41 10.09 -10.52
CA SER A 112 -47.22 9.28 -10.76
C SER A 112 -46.27 9.98 -11.73
N ALA A 113 -45.07 10.30 -11.25
CA ALA A 113 -44.05 10.93 -12.08
C ALA A 113 -43.75 10.07 -13.33
N PRO A 114 -43.78 10.63 -14.54
CA PRO A 114 -43.34 9.92 -15.73
C PRO A 114 -41.86 9.52 -15.58
N PRO A 115 -41.43 8.40 -16.18
CA PRO A 115 -40.02 8.01 -16.14
C PRO A 115 -39.16 9.13 -16.75
N PRO A 116 -37.97 9.41 -16.20
CA PRO A 116 -37.09 10.43 -16.71
C PRO A 116 -36.72 10.10 -18.16
N LEU A 117 -37.06 11.01 -19.07
CA LEU A 117 -36.69 10.91 -20.49
C LEU A 117 -35.33 11.56 -20.65
N PHE A 118 -34.28 10.75 -20.82
CA PHE A 118 -32.95 11.24 -21.17
C PHE A 118 -32.89 11.42 -22.69
N ASP A 119 -33.25 12.60 -23.19
CA ASP A 119 -33.30 12.94 -24.63
C ASP A 119 -31.93 13.29 -25.24
N ASP A 120 -30.84 13.03 -24.51
CA ASP A 120 -29.52 13.53 -24.88
C ASP A 120 -28.54 12.38 -25.14
N ILE A 121 -28.80 11.69 -26.25
CA ILE A 121 -27.93 10.65 -26.80
C ILE A 121 -26.54 11.25 -27.12
N MET A 122 -26.49 12.53 -27.49
CA MET A 122 -25.25 13.27 -27.76
C MET A 122 -24.48 13.60 -26.47
N TYR A 123 -25.16 13.99 -25.40
CA TYR A 123 -24.54 14.10 -24.08
C TYR A 123 -23.97 12.75 -23.63
N ASN A 124 -24.71 11.65 -23.73
CA ASN A 124 -24.20 10.32 -23.35
C ASN A 124 -22.96 9.89 -24.14
N VAL A 125 -22.88 10.20 -25.44
CA VAL A 125 -21.67 9.95 -26.24
C VAL A 125 -20.52 10.89 -25.83
N ALA A 126 -20.80 12.16 -25.56
CA ALA A 126 -19.80 13.13 -25.13
C ALA A 126 -19.20 12.82 -23.74
N ILE A 127 -19.99 12.29 -22.80
CA ILE A 127 -19.47 11.90 -21.48
C ILE A 127 -18.83 10.51 -21.54
N ALA A 128 -19.31 9.60 -22.40
CA ALA A 128 -18.72 8.28 -22.58
C ALA A 128 -17.25 8.37 -23.03
N ASP A 129 -16.90 9.40 -23.81
CA ASP A 129 -15.53 9.67 -24.25
C ASP A 129 -14.74 10.61 -23.30
N ALA A 130 -15.43 11.45 -22.50
CA ALA A 130 -14.78 12.33 -21.53
C ALA A 130 -14.03 11.58 -20.41
N ASP A 131 -14.45 10.36 -20.07
CA ASP A 131 -13.71 9.49 -19.14
C ASP A 131 -12.48 8.84 -19.79
N ALA A 132 -12.45 8.71 -21.12
CA ALA A 132 -11.35 8.13 -21.88
C ALA A 132 -10.27 9.18 -22.22
N ASP A 133 -10.68 10.38 -22.63
CA ASP A 133 -9.78 11.49 -22.99
C ASP A 133 -9.61 12.47 -21.82
N ARG A 134 -8.61 12.19 -20.97
CA ARG A 134 -8.18 13.13 -19.92
C ARG A 134 -7.60 14.39 -20.57
N GLU A 135 -8.30 15.51 -20.44
CA GLU A 135 -7.81 16.82 -20.84
C GLU A 135 -6.46 17.17 -20.17
N TRP A 136 -5.64 17.98 -20.85
CA TRP A 136 -4.41 18.50 -20.27
C TRP A 136 -4.71 19.46 -19.11
N THR A 137 -4.52 18.98 -17.89
CA THR A 137 -4.77 19.74 -16.66
C THR A 137 -3.49 20.38 -16.13
N ARG A 138 -3.63 21.33 -15.20
CA ARG A 138 -2.50 21.82 -14.39
C ARG A 138 -1.80 20.68 -13.64
N GLY A 139 -2.56 19.64 -13.27
CA GLY A 139 -2.03 18.43 -12.65
C GLY A 139 -1.12 17.63 -13.57
N SER A 140 -1.54 17.36 -14.82
CA SER A 140 -0.71 16.65 -15.80
C SER A 140 0.54 17.46 -16.17
N ALA A 141 0.40 18.77 -16.41
CA ALA A 141 1.53 19.66 -16.66
C ALA A 141 2.57 19.63 -15.53
N ARG A 142 2.10 19.63 -14.29
CA ARG A 142 2.95 19.53 -13.11
C ARG A 142 3.68 18.20 -13.04
N VAL A 143 3.01 17.07 -13.31
CA VAL A 143 3.65 15.74 -13.29
C VAL A 143 4.73 15.67 -14.37
N VAL A 144 4.44 16.09 -15.59
CA VAL A 144 5.40 16.10 -16.70
C VAL A 144 6.58 17.03 -16.40
N GLY A 145 6.32 18.26 -15.92
CA GLY A 145 7.38 19.19 -15.54
C GLY A 145 8.24 18.68 -14.38
N SER A 146 7.63 18.00 -13.41
CA SER A 146 8.35 17.38 -12.29
C SER A 146 9.24 16.23 -12.77
N ALA A 147 8.74 15.38 -13.67
CA ALA A 147 9.51 14.31 -14.27
C ALA A 147 10.68 14.87 -15.09
N ALA A 148 10.45 15.91 -15.90
CA ALA A 148 11.49 16.58 -16.67
C ALA A 148 12.58 17.20 -15.78
N ALA A 149 12.20 17.83 -14.66
CA ALA A 149 13.16 18.39 -13.70
C ALA A 149 14.03 17.32 -13.03
N VAL A 150 13.42 16.22 -12.59
CA VAL A 150 14.17 15.08 -12.01
C VAL A 150 15.10 14.47 -13.04
N LEU A 151 14.63 14.19 -14.26
CA LEU A 151 15.47 13.66 -15.33
C LEU A 151 16.61 14.63 -15.69
N GLY A 152 16.33 15.92 -15.79
CA GLY A 152 17.32 16.95 -16.09
C GLY A 152 18.43 17.02 -15.03
N THR A 153 18.08 16.93 -13.74
CA THR A 153 19.10 16.91 -12.68
C THR A 153 19.93 15.62 -12.67
N VAL A 154 19.32 14.46 -12.94
CA VAL A 154 20.05 13.19 -13.06
C VAL A 154 21.01 13.22 -14.25
N ILE A 155 20.54 13.66 -15.42
CA ILE A 155 21.36 13.74 -16.63
C ILE A 155 22.48 14.77 -16.46
N GLY A 156 22.18 15.95 -15.88
CA GLY A 156 23.18 16.98 -15.61
C GLY A 156 24.27 16.52 -14.64
N SER A 157 23.88 15.84 -13.55
CA SER A 157 24.82 15.22 -12.62
C SER A 157 25.69 14.15 -13.29
N PHE A 158 25.08 13.28 -14.11
CA PHE A 158 25.81 12.27 -14.85
C PHE A 158 26.80 12.89 -15.84
N ALA A 159 26.39 13.92 -16.57
CA ALA A 159 27.25 14.63 -17.52
C ALA A 159 28.46 15.28 -16.82
N LEU A 160 28.27 15.85 -15.62
CA LEU A 160 29.38 16.39 -14.83
C LEU A 160 30.37 15.30 -14.38
N LEU A 161 29.88 14.13 -13.98
CA LEU A 161 30.72 13.01 -13.55
C LEU A 161 31.46 12.31 -14.70
N TRP A 162 30.92 12.38 -15.91
CA TRP A 162 31.50 11.72 -17.08
C TRP A 162 32.39 12.65 -17.92
N SER A 163 32.35 13.95 -17.67
CA SER A 163 33.14 14.94 -18.42
C SER A 163 34.55 15.08 -17.85
N GLU A 164 35.57 14.97 -18.70
CA GLU A 164 36.97 15.27 -18.33
C GLU A 164 37.11 16.72 -17.79
N SER A 165 36.34 17.66 -18.35
CA SER A 165 36.30 19.06 -17.88
C SER A 165 35.52 19.25 -16.57
N GLY A 166 34.65 18.29 -16.23
CA GLY A 166 33.92 18.27 -14.95
C GLY A 166 34.80 17.77 -13.80
N THR A 167 35.77 16.91 -14.13
CA THR A 167 36.81 16.40 -13.23
C THR A 167 38.04 17.30 -13.14
N ASP A 168 38.26 18.22 -14.10
CA ASP A 168 39.32 19.22 -14.06
C ASP A 168 38.99 20.36 -13.07
N GLY A 169 39.37 20.14 -11.81
CA GLY A 169 39.31 21.14 -10.73
C GLY A 169 37.96 21.23 -10.01
N PHE A 170 37.87 22.12 -9.01
CA PHE A 170 36.73 22.20 -8.09
C PHE A 170 35.50 22.94 -8.66
N VAL A 171 35.54 23.41 -9.91
CA VAL A 171 34.45 24.21 -10.50
C VAL A 171 33.19 23.37 -10.70
N GLY A 172 33.32 22.17 -11.27
CA GLY A 172 32.19 21.25 -11.46
C GLY A 172 31.54 20.86 -10.13
N ALA A 173 32.36 20.56 -9.12
CA ALA A 173 31.90 20.28 -7.75
C ALA A 173 31.15 21.48 -7.14
N GLY A 174 31.67 22.70 -7.31
CA GLY A 174 31.04 23.94 -6.86
C GLY A 174 29.70 24.21 -7.55
N CYS A 175 29.61 24.04 -8.87
CA CYS A 175 28.36 24.18 -9.63
C CYS A 175 27.30 23.15 -9.21
N ALA A 176 27.70 21.90 -8.99
CA ALA A 176 26.80 20.85 -8.52
C ALA A 176 26.30 21.15 -7.08
N LEU A 177 27.20 21.53 -6.16
CA LEU A 177 26.84 21.83 -4.78
C LEU A 177 25.93 23.06 -4.67
N THR A 178 26.23 24.12 -5.43
CA THR A 178 25.38 25.31 -5.48
C THR A 178 24.00 25.02 -6.06
N SER A 179 23.91 24.20 -7.12
CA SER A 179 22.63 23.77 -7.69
C SER A 179 21.81 22.96 -6.67
N ALA A 180 22.45 22.01 -5.97
CA ALA A 180 21.81 21.24 -4.91
C ALA A 180 21.26 22.14 -3.79
N PHE A 181 22.08 23.11 -3.34
CA PHE A 181 21.68 24.07 -2.33
C PHE A 181 20.47 24.91 -2.78
N LEU A 182 20.49 25.43 -4.01
CA LEU A 182 19.37 26.21 -4.57
C LEU A 182 18.09 25.40 -4.62
N PHE A 183 18.12 24.18 -5.16
CA PHE A 183 16.95 23.30 -5.21
C PHE A 183 16.38 22.99 -3.82
N LEU A 184 17.25 22.75 -2.85
CA LEU A 184 16.84 22.46 -1.47
C LEU A 184 16.22 23.69 -0.79
N VAL A 185 16.80 24.88 -0.97
CA VAL A 185 16.24 26.13 -0.44
C VAL A 185 14.89 26.45 -1.10
N THR A 186 14.80 26.37 -2.43
CA THR A 186 13.54 26.59 -3.15
C THR A 186 12.50 25.56 -2.70
N GLY A 187 12.86 24.29 -2.58
CA GLY A 187 11.97 23.25 -2.09
C GLY A 187 11.45 23.53 -0.67
N ALA A 188 12.31 23.97 0.24
CA ALA A 188 11.92 24.35 1.60
C ALA A 188 10.98 25.57 1.60
N VAL A 189 11.29 26.60 0.81
CA VAL A 189 10.47 27.82 0.67
C VAL A 189 9.10 27.48 0.09
N THR A 190 9.03 26.70 -0.99
CA THR A 190 7.76 26.27 -1.60
C THR A 190 6.89 25.46 -0.64
N GLY A 191 7.50 24.61 0.20
CA GLY A 191 6.76 23.83 1.19
C GLY A 191 6.28 24.66 2.38
N ARG A 192 7.14 25.53 2.92
CA ARG A 192 6.86 26.28 4.17
C ARG A 192 6.07 27.56 3.95
N ILE A 193 6.36 28.31 2.89
CA ILE A 193 5.77 29.63 2.64
C ILE A 193 4.52 29.48 1.77
N TYR A 194 4.61 28.70 0.69
CA TYR A 194 3.52 28.56 -0.28
C TYR A 194 2.57 27.40 0.03
N GLY A 195 2.91 26.54 1.02
CA GLY A 195 2.09 25.39 1.40
C GLY A 195 2.02 24.28 0.35
N ASP A 196 2.85 24.34 -0.71
CA ASP A 196 2.80 23.39 -1.81
C ASP A 196 3.72 22.19 -1.58
N ALA A 197 3.19 21.20 -0.86
CA ALA A 197 3.91 20.00 -0.46
C ALA A 197 4.49 19.20 -1.63
N ALA A 198 3.75 19.05 -2.73
CA ALA A 198 4.21 18.20 -3.82
C ALA A 198 5.38 18.83 -4.61
N SER A 199 5.41 20.15 -4.78
CA SER A 199 6.51 20.85 -5.47
C SER A 199 7.73 20.91 -4.57
N SER A 200 7.52 21.09 -3.26
CA SER A 200 8.57 20.98 -2.25
C SER A 200 9.29 19.64 -2.31
N VAL A 201 8.56 18.53 -2.44
CA VAL A 201 9.15 17.18 -2.58
C VAL A 201 9.94 17.04 -3.88
N VAL A 202 9.40 17.51 -5.01
CA VAL A 202 10.08 17.42 -6.31
C VAL A 202 11.37 18.24 -6.31
N LEU A 203 11.30 19.51 -5.90
CA LEU A 203 12.46 20.41 -5.84
C LEU A 203 13.53 19.88 -4.89
N SER A 204 13.14 19.46 -3.67
CA SER A 204 14.09 18.91 -2.71
C SER A 204 14.64 17.54 -3.17
N GLY A 205 13.89 16.77 -3.97
CA GLY A 205 14.36 15.55 -4.62
C GLY A 205 15.40 15.84 -5.72
N CYS A 206 15.17 16.90 -6.51
CA CYS A 206 16.10 17.38 -7.54
C CYS A 206 17.45 17.86 -6.96
N ALA A 207 17.51 18.18 -5.67
CA ALA A 207 18.77 18.51 -4.98
C ALA A 207 19.69 17.31 -4.76
N VAL A 208 19.16 16.08 -4.77
CA VAL A 208 19.91 14.88 -4.35
C VAL A 208 20.93 14.41 -5.40
N PRO A 209 20.59 14.27 -6.71
CA PRO A 209 21.58 13.94 -7.74
C PRO A 209 22.76 14.93 -7.81
N PRO A 210 22.58 16.26 -7.79
CA PRO A 210 23.71 17.19 -7.83
C PRO A 210 24.52 17.19 -6.53
N ALA A 211 23.90 16.94 -5.36
CA ALA A 211 24.66 16.76 -4.12
C ALA A 211 25.56 15.51 -4.16
N PHE A 212 25.06 14.42 -4.74
CA PHE A 212 25.84 13.20 -4.95
C PHE A 212 27.03 13.47 -5.90
N ALA A 213 26.77 14.10 -7.04
CA ALA A 213 27.81 14.45 -8.01
C ALA A 213 28.87 15.38 -7.42
N ALA A 214 28.45 16.41 -6.67
CA ALA A 214 29.37 17.30 -5.97
C ALA A 214 30.31 16.52 -5.03
N GLY A 215 29.76 15.59 -4.24
CA GLY A 215 30.54 14.81 -3.29
C GLY A 215 31.57 13.92 -3.97
N MET A 216 31.22 13.30 -5.09
CA MET A 216 32.20 12.54 -5.88
C MET A 216 33.30 13.43 -6.44
N LEU A 217 32.96 14.59 -7.02
CA LEU A 217 33.91 15.51 -7.66
C LEU A 217 34.84 16.24 -6.67
N PHE A 218 34.48 16.32 -5.38
CA PHE A 218 35.38 16.88 -4.36
C PHE A 218 36.55 15.97 -4.00
N VAL A 219 36.43 14.66 -4.30
CA VAL A 219 37.52 13.72 -4.07
C VAL A 219 38.43 13.72 -5.30
N PRO A 220 39.74 14.03 -5.15
CA PRO A 220 40.67 13.98 -6.27
C PRO A 220 41.11 12.53 -6.56
N GLY A 221 41.42 12.26 -7.83
CA GLY A 221 42.01 10.99 -8.28
C GLY A 221 41.03 10.13 -9.08
N ASP A 222 41.40 8.86 -9.27
CA ASP A 222 40.59 7.90 -10.03
C ASP A 222 39.38 7.42 -9.23
N LEU A 223 38.30 7.09 -9.96
CA LEU A 223 37.04 6.66 -9.38
C LEU A 223 37.23 5.44 -8.45
N ALA A 224 36.98 5.67 -7.16
CA ALA A 224 37.17 4.69 -6.10
C ALA A 224 36.09 4.79 -5.01
N ALA A 225 36.13 3.88 -4.04
CA ALA A 225 35.18 3.84 -2.93
C ALA A 225 35.08 5.17 -2.15
N ALA A 226 36.17 5.94 -2.04
CA ALA A 226 36.18 7.25 -1.39
C ALA A 226 35.27 8.28 -2.09
N HIS A 227 35.18 8.24 -3.43
CA HIS A 227 34.29 9.12 -4.20
C HIS A 227 32.83 8.78 -3.89
N LEU A 228 32.49 7.49 -3.92
CA LEU A 228 31.16 6.99 -3.60
C LEU A 228 30.77 7.34 -2.15
N LEU A 229 31.71 7.23 -1.21
CA LEU A 229 31.51 7.58 0.19
C LEU A 229 31.06 9.04 0.34
N LEU A 230 31.81 9.99 -0.22
CA LEU A 230 31.48 11.41 -0.08
C LEU A 230 30.21 11.78 -0.85
N GLY A 231 30.01 11.22 -2.04
CA GLY A 231 28.77 11.38 -2.82
C GLY A 231 27.53 10.89 -2.05
N LEU A 232 27.59 9.69 -1.48
CA LEU A 232 26.49 9.13 -0.68
C LEU A 232 26.29 9.92 0.62
N ALA A 233 27.35 10.36 1.30
CA ALA A 233 27.25 11.17 2.50
C ALA A 233 26.53 12.51 2.23
N LEU A 234 26.88 13.20 1.14
CA LEU A 234 26.20 14.44 0.75
C LEU A 234 24.75 14.20 0.33
N SER A 235 24.47 13.15 -0.46
CA SER A 235 23.10 12.79 -0.85
C SER A 235 22.20 12.51 0.37
N GLY A 236 22.72 11.79 1.37
CA GLY A 236 22.02 11.47 2.61
C GLY A 236 21.80 12.72 3.47
N THR A 237 22.82 13.58 3.56
CA THR A 237 22.71 14.87 4.27
C THR A 237 21.64 15.75 3.65
N THR A 238 21.62 15.87 2.32
CA THR A 238 20.59 16.60 1.57
C THR A 238 19.20 16.03 1.81
N ALA A 239 19.03 14.69 1.83
CA ALA A 239 17.75 14.06 2.14
C ALA A 239 17.28 14.34 3.58
N VAL A 240 18.19 14.29 4.57
CA VAL A 240 17.87 14.64 5.97
C VAL A 240 17.51 16.12 6.09
N LEU A 241 18.23 17.02 5.42
CA LEU A 241 17.90 18.44 5.41
C LEU A 241 16.53 18.70 4.75
N ALA A 242 16.21 18.01 3.65
CA ALA A 242 14.89 18.08 3.02
C ALA A 242 13.76 17.66 3.99
N LEU A 243 13.96 16.60 4.79
CA LEU A 243 13.00 16.20 5.83
C LEU A 243 12.81 17.28 6.90
N ARG A 244 13.93 17.83 7.40
CA ARG A 244 13.92 18.80 8.51
C ARG A 244 13.36 20.16 8.09
N LEU A 245 13.75 20.62 6.91
CA LEU A 245 13.36 21.94 6.40
C LEU A 245 11.98 21.89 5.74
N GLY A 246 11.68 20.89 4.92
CA GLY A 246 10.41 20.81 4.19
C GLY A 246 9.22 20.30 5.00
N GLY A 247 9.43 19.38 5.96
CA GLY A 247 8.34 18.76 6.74
C GLY A 247 7.38 17.88 5.93
N VAL A 248 7.69 17.63 4.65
CA VAL A 248 6.93 16.84 3.68
C VAL A 248 7.83 15.77 3.05
N GLY A 249 7.28 14.87 2.23
CA GLY A 249 8.09 13.88 1.51
C GLY A 249 8.66 12.76 2.37
N LEU A 250 8.08 12.48 3.54
CA LEU A 250 8.54 11.47 4.50
C LEU A 250 8.94 10.15 3.83
N ARG A 251 8.14 9.64 2.89
CA ARG A 251 8.43 8.38 2.17
C ARG A 251 9.76 8.44 1.40
N VAL A 252 9.91 9.45 0.54
CA VAL A 252 11.05 9.56 -0.39
C VAL A 252 12.33 9.88 0.36
N PHE A 253 12.32 10.90 1.23
CA PHE A 253 13.56 11.34 1.86
C PHE A 253 14.02 10.41 2.98
N THR A 254 13.13 9.65 3.62
CA THR A 254 13.57 8.58 4.53
C THR A 254 14.19 7.43 3.76
N ALA A 255 13.64 7.10 2.58
CA ALA A 255 14.24 6.10 1.71
C ALA A 255 15.66 6.52 1.28
N LEU A 256 15.80 7.75 0.78
CA LEU A 256 17.09 8.30 0.36
C LEU A 256 18.08 8.39 1.52
N ALA A 257 17.68 8.94 2.67
CA ALA A 257 18.57 9.06 3.83
C ALA A 257 19.10 7.71 4.31
N VAL A 258 18.24 6.68 4.35
CA VAL A 258 18.62 5.32 4.79
C VAL A 258 19.48 4.63 3.74
N ALA A 259 19.12 4.69 2.46
CA ALA A 259 19.93 4.13 1.38
C ALA A 259 21.33 4.76 1.34
N SER A 260 21.41 6.10 1.46
CA SER A 260 22.67 6.83 1.53
C SER A 260 23.48 6.48 2.78
N LEU A 261 22.85 6.29 3.94
CA LEU A 261 23.53 5.89 5.18
C LEU A 261 24.23 4.52 5.02
N PHE A 262 23.48 3.49 4.63
CA PHE A 262 24.05 2.15 4.46
C PHE A 262 25.06 2.09 3.32
N GLY A 263 24.81 2.80 2.22
CA GLY A 263 25.76 2.90 1.12
C GLY A 263 27.04 3.65 1.52
N THR A 264 26.96 4.70 2.34
CA THR A 264 28.13 5.41 2.87
C THR A 264 28.95 4.48 3.77
N LEU A 265 28.29 3.68 4.63
CA LEU A 265 28.97 2.68 5.46
C LEU A 265 29.65 1.61 4.62
N ALA A 266 29.00 1.11 3.56
CA ALA A 266 29.58 0.15 2.64
C ALA A 266 30.80 0.73 1.90
N ALA A 267 30.70 1.96 1.41
CA ALA A 267 31.79 2.67 0.77
C ALA A 267 32.95 2.95 1.75
N LEU A 268 32.65 3.26 3.01
CA LEU A 268 33.66 3.41 4.07
C LEU A 268 34.40 2.10 4.33
N VAL A 269 33.71 0.97 4.45
CA VAL A 269 34.35 -0.34 4.62
C VAL A 269 35.24 -0.62 3.41
N SER A 270 34.73 -0.42 2.19
CA SER A 270 35.50 -0.63 0.96
C SER A 270 36.69 0.33 0.80
N ALA A 271 36.66 1.52 1.40
CA ALA A 271 37.74 2.51 1.32
C ALA A 271 38.81 2.31 2.40
N THR A 272 38.46 1.70 3.53
CA THR A 272 39.35 1.54 4.69
C THR A 272 39.89 0.11 4.86
N THR A 273 39.33 -0.86 4.13
CA THR A 273 39.73 -2.26 4.19
C THR A 273 39.98 -2.83 2.80
N ASP A 274 40.95 -3.72 2.67
CA ASP A 274 41.24 -4.48 1.44
C ASP A 274 40.25 -5.65 1.25
N THR A 275 38.97 -5.40 1.50
CA THR A 275 37.92 -6.41 1.35
C THR A 275 37.43 -6.47 -0.10
N ALA A 276 37.22 -7.68 -0.60
CA ALA A 276 36.67 -7.87 -1.94
C ALA A 276 35.27 -7.26 -2.05
N ALA A 277 34.98 -6.57 -3.16
CA ALA A 277 33.68 -5.92 -3.37
C ALA A 277 32.45 -6.84 -3.17
N PRO A 278 32.47 -8.13 -3.59
CA PRO A 278 31.38 -9.06 -3.31
C PRO A 278 31.13 -9.30 -1.82
N ALA A 279 32.18 -9.27 -0.98
CA ALA A 279 32.06 -9.44 0.47
C ALA A 279 31.36 -8.25 1.12
N VAL A 280 31.72 -7.02 0.71
CA VAL A 280 31.03 -5.79 1.15
C VAL A 280 29.56 -5.83 0.72
N ALA A 281 29.30 -6.20 -0.53
CA ALA A 281 27.96 -6.32 -1.08
C ALA A 281 27.10 -7.36 -0.33
N ALA A 282 27.67 -8.50 0.05
CA ALA A 282 27.00 -9.49 0.90
C ALA A 282 26.67 -8.93 2.31
N GLY A 283 27.57 -8.13 2.88
CA GLY A 283 27.30 -7.38 4.11
C GLY A 283 26.14 -6.41 3.97
N VAL A 284 26.04 -5.72 2.83
CA VAL A 284 24.89 -4.83 2.51
C VAL A 284 23.58 -5.61 2.42
N VAL A 285 23.57 -6.79 1.79
CA VAL A 285 22.40 -7.67 1.75
C VAL A 285 21.96 -8.07 3.17
N ALA A 286 22.90 -8.51 4.02
CA ALA A 286 22.61 -8.89 5.40
C ALA A 286 22.04 -7.71 6.21
N ALA A 287 22.64 -6.53 6.06
CA ALA A 287 22.21 -5.31 6.71
C ALA A 287 20.81 -4.86 6.23
N ALA A 288 20.55 -4.96 4.92
CA ALA A 288 19.27 -4.61 4.31
C ALA A 288 18.13 -5.52 4.79
N LEU A 289 18.34 -6.84 4.83
CA LEU A 289 17.33 -7.79 5.30
C LEU A 289 17.07 -7.65 6.82
N THR A 290 18.11 -7.38 7.61
CA THR A 290 17.98 -7.06 9.04
C THR A 290 17.24 -5.74 9.27
N GLY A 291 17.55 -4.73 8.45
CA GLY A 291 16.87 -3.45 8.43
C GLY A 291 15.40 -3.58 8.03
N LEU A 292 15.09 -4.46 7.08
CA LEU A 292 13.71 -4.77 6.69
C LEU A 292 12.93 -5.37 7.85
N ALA A 293 13.51 -6.33 8.57
CA ALA A 293 12.89 -6.96 9.75
C ALA A 293 12.63 -5.97 10.91
N SER A 294 13.46 -4.93 11.04
CA SER A 294 13.33 -3.88 12.07
C SER A 294 12.52 -2.65 11.63
N SER A 295 12.16 -2.54 10.35
CA SER A 295 11.52 -1.38 9.73
C SER A 295 10.24 -0.91 10.45
N ALA A 296 9.37 -1.84 10.85
CA ALA A 296 8.14 -1.51 11.57
C ALA A 296 8.42 -0.88 12.94
N ARG A 297 9.38 -1.42 13.69
CA ARG A 297 9.78 -0.90 15.02
C ARG A 297 10.40 0.49 14.88
N VAL A 298 11.28 0.68 13.89
CA VAL A 298 11.88 1.98 13.61
C VAL A 298 10.83 3.00 13.16
N ALA A 299 9.85 2.61 12.34
CA ALA A 299 8.77 3.49 11.92
C ALA A 299 7.88 3.96 13.09
N ILE A 300 7.57 3.07 14.03
CA ILE A 300 6.83 3.38 15.27
C ILE A 300 7.62 4.38 16.12
N LEU A 301 8.92 4.13 16.32
CA LEU A 301 9.83 5.02 17.06
C LEU A 301 9.91 6.41 16.42
N LEU A 302 10.12 6.48 15.09
CA LEU A 302 10.22 7.74 14.34
C LEU A 302 8.90 8.53 14.34
N ALA A 303 7.77 7.84 14.39
CA ALA A 303 6.45 8.46 14.48
C ALA A 303 6.03 8.85 15.91
N LYS A 304 6.80 8.43 16.93
CA LYS A 304 6.48 8.62 18.35
C LYS A 304 5.07 8.12 18.70
N LEU A 305 4.71 6.96 18.16
CA LEU A 305 3.47 6.29 18.54
C LEU A 305 3.57 5.85 20.01
N PRO A 306 2.56 6.18 20.85
CA PRO A 306 2.55 5.73 22.23
C PRO A 306 2.52 4.20 22.27
N LEU A 307 3.40 3.61 23.06
CA LEU A 307 3.34 2.19 23.36
C LEU A 307 2.38 1.99 24.53
N PRO A 308 1.49 1.00 24.49
CA PRO A 308 0.64 0.71 25.64
C PRO A 308 1.54 0.38 26.85
N PRO A 309 1.27 0.97 28.04
CA PRO A 309 2.02 0.63 29.24
C PRO A 309 1.83 -0.86 29.52
N VAL A 310 2.92 -1.56 29.85
CA VAL A 310 2.84 -2.94 30.31
C VAL A 310 2.76 -2.89 31.83
N PRO A 311 1.70 -3.41 32.46
CA PRO A 311 1.56 -3.41 33.91
C PRO A 311 2.76 -4.10 34.57
N ALA A 312 3.28 -3.50 35.65
CA ALA A 312 4.34 -4.13 36.42
C ALA A 312 3.80 -5.38 37.13
N PRO A 313 4.61 -6.43 37.35
CA PRO A 313 4.17 -7.59 38.11
C PRO A 313 3.70 -7.18 39.51
N GLY A 314 2.39 -7.29 39.78
CA GLY A 314 1.78 -6.90 41.06
C GLY A 314 0.83 -5.71 40.99
N THR A 315 0.74 -5.00 39.85
CA THR A 315 -0.35 -4.04 39.61
C THR A 315 -1.57 -4.77 39.05
N SER A 316 -2.77 -4.33 39.44
CA SER A 316 -4.02 -4.89 38.93
C SER A 316 -4.15 -4.57 37.45
N VAL A 317 -4.65 -5.56 36.69
CA VAL A 317 -4.98 -5.42 35.25
C VAL A 317 -6.43 -4.94 35.10
N ASP A 318 -7.10 -4.65 36.21
CA ASP A 318 -8.51 -4.27 36.24
C ASP A 318 -8.65 -2.80 35.84
N PRO A 319 -9.31 -2.47 34.71
CA PRO A 319 -9.48 -1.09 34.25
C PRO A 319 -10.29 -0.19 35.21
N SER A 320 -10.80 -0.72 36.33
CA SER A 320 -11.47 0.06 37.38
C SER A 320 -10.58 0.53 38.53
N GLU A 321 -9.32 0.08 38.61
CA GLU A 321 -8.37 0.59 39.59
C GLU A 321 -7.49 1.68 38.94
N ASP A 322 -7.58 2.90 39.46
CA ASP A 322 -6.74 4.02 39.01
C ASP A 322 -5.27 3.73 39.35
N ASP A 323 -4.45 3.45 38.33
CA ASP A 323 -2.99 3.37 38.48
C ASP A 323 -2.43 4.80 38.65
N PRO A 324 -1.69 5.12 39.72
CA PRO A 324 -1.11 6.45 39.93
C PRO A 324 -0.13 6.87 38.82
N ASP A 325 0.36 5.93 37.99
CA ASP A 325 1.18 6.21 36.80
C ASP A 325 0.34 6.42 35.51
N ASP A 326 -0.99 6.28 35.57
CA ASP A 326 -1.93 6.44 34.43
C ASP A 326 -2.31 7.90 34.14
N GLU A 327 -1.62 8.87 34.76
CA GLU A 327 -1.73 10.30 34.42
C GLU A 327 -1.21 10.63 33.00
N THR A 328 -0.84 9.65 32.18
CA THR A 328 -0.62 9.89 30.75
C THR A 328 -1.95 10.16 30.05
N THR A 329 -2.35 11.43 30.00
CA THR A 329 -3.47 11.91 29.19
C THR A 329 -3.39 11.28 27.80
N MET A 330 -4.26 10.29 27.53
CA MET A 330 -4.19 9.55 26.28
C MET A 330 -4.30 10.56 25.12
N PRO A 331 -3.36 10.52 24.15
CA PRO A 331 -3.37 11.47 23.04
C PRO A 331 -4.71 11.39 22.30
N SER A 332 -5.26 12.54 21.90
CA SER A 332 -6.52 12.60 21.17
C SER A 332 -6.50 11.69 19.94
N PHE A 333 -7.65 11.13 19.58
CA PHE A 333 -7.79 10.23 18.43
C PHE A 333 -7.17 10.81 17.15
N ASP A 334 -7.40 12.10 16.87
CA ASP A 334 -6.84 12.78 15.70
C ASP A 334 -5.30 12.82 15.73
N SER A 335 -4.72 13.07 16.90
CA SER A 335 -3.27 13.08 17.04
C SER A 335 -2.66 11.69 16.84
N LEU A 336 -3.37 10.64 17.30
CA LEU A 336 -2.97 9.25 17.08
C LEU A 336 -3.08 8.85 15.61
N ALA A 337 -4.17 9.25 14.93
CA ALA A 337 -4.37 9.01 13.50
C ALA A 337 -3.29 9.70 12.64
N GLN A 338 -2.89 10.93 13.00
CA GLN A 338 -1.78 11.63 12.34
C GLN A 338 -0.44 10.93 12.54
N ARG A 339 -0.13 10.46 13.78
CA ARG A 339 1.09 9.70 14.07
C ARG A 339 1.11 8.36 13.33
N ALA A 340 -0.02 7.65 13.27
CA ALA A 340 -0.15 6.41 12.52
C ALA A 340 0.09 6.63 11.01
N THR A 341 -0.43 7.74 10.46
CA THR A 341 -0.19 8.12 9.07
C THR A 341 1.29 8.42 8.82
N ARG A 342 1.97 9.12 9.73
CA ARG A 342 3.43 9.33 9.65
C ARG A 342 4.21 8.03 9.74
N ALA A 343 3.84 7.13 10.65
CA ALA A 343 4.46 5.81 10.78
C ALA A 343 4.38 5.01 9.48
N ARG A 344 3.22 4.99 8.82
CA ARG A 344 3.05 4.33 7.51
C ARG A 344 3.95 4.93 6.42
N ARG A 345 4.14 6.25 6.43
CA ARG A 345 5.04 6.94 5.49
C ARG A 345 6.51 6.60 5.76
N TYR A 346 6.94 6.59 7.02
CA TYR A 346 8.29 6.14 7.41
C TYR A 346 8.53 4.68 7.04
N LEU A 347 7.57 3.80 7.34
CA LEU A 347 7.64 2.38 7.00
C LEU A 347 7.82 2.17 5.50
N THR A 348 7.05 2.89 4.68
CA THR A 348 7.16 2.80 3.22
C THR A 348 8.55 3.21 2.75
N GLY A 349 9.08 4.32 3.26
CA GLY A 349 10.44 4.76 2.93
C GLY A 349 11.52 3.78 3.36
N LEU A 350 11.43 3.25 4.59
CA LEU A 350 12.33 2.23 5.11
C LEU A 350 12.31 0.95 4.27
N VAL A 351 11.13 0.41 3.96
CA VAL A 351 10.98 -0.78 3.12
C VAL A 351 11.56 -0.53 1.73
N THR A 352 11.29 0.62 1.12
CA THR A 352 11.88 0.96 -0.19
C THR A 352 13.40 1.05 -0.15
N ALA A 353 13.99 1.68 0.87
CA ALA A 353 15.45 1.75 1.02
C ALA A 353 16.09 0.37 1.19
N MET A 354 15.54 -0.44 2.10
CA MET A 354 16.06 -1.79 2.35
C MET A 354 15.93 -2.67 1.12
N THR A 355 14.85 -2.51 0.35
CA THR A 355 14.70 -3.21 -0.93
C THR A 355 15.79 -2.77 -1.92
N ILE A 356 16.00 -1.46 -2.11
CA ILE A 356 17.04 -0.94 -3.03
C ILE A 356 18.43 -1.45 -2.62
N LEU A 357 18.76 -1.42 -1.33
CA LEU A 357 20.02 -1.92 -0.79
C LEU A 357 20.19 -3.44 -0.97
N ALA A 358 19.11 -4.21 -0.75
CA ALA A 358 19.14 -5.65 -0.98
C ALA A 358 19.33 -5.99 -2.47
N VAL A 359 18.68 -5.25 -3.36
CA VAL A 359 18.82 -5.41 -4.82
C VAL A 359 20.23 -5.05 -5.27
N SER A 360 20.74 -3.87 -4.91
CA SER A 360 22.09 -3.45 -5.29
C SER A 360 23.16 -4.36 -4.70
N GLY A 361 23.04 -4.73 -3.42
CA GLY A 361 23.95 -5.66 -2.76
C GLY A 361 23.92 -7.06 -3.39
N ALA A 362 22.74 -7.59 -3.72
CA ALA A 362 22.62 -8.90 -4.37
C ALA A 362 23.26 -8.92 -5.75
N LEU A 363 23.02 -7.88 -6.56
CA LEU A 363 23.60 -7.78 -7.90
C LEU A 363 25.12 -7.56 -7.87
N LEU A 364 25.62 -6.74 -6.95
CA LEU A 364 27.06 -6.54 -6.76
C LEU A 364 27.76 -7.78 -6.20
N ALA A 365 27.11 -8.54 -5.32
CA ALA A 365 27.65 -9.80 -4.80
C ALA A 365 27.71 -10.90 -5.87
N ALA A 366 26.82 -10.86 -6.87
CA ALA A 366 26.75 -11.82 -7.96
C ALA A 366 27.58 -11.43 -9.20
N GLN A 367 28.37 -10.34 -9.14
CA GLN A 367 29.22 -9.93 -10.25
C GLN A 367 30.19 -11.07 -10.63
N PRO A 368 30.30 -11.43 -11.93
CA PRO A 368 31.20 -12.48 -12.37
C PRO A 368 32.66 -12.10 -12.10
N THR A 369 33.47 -13.08 -11.70
CA THR A 369 34.92 -12.90 -11.58
C THR A 369 35.55 -12.76 -12.97
N LEU A 370 36.74 -12.15 -13.01
CA LEU A 370 37.53 -11.78 -14.22
C LEU A 370 37.70 -12.88 -15.30
N HIS A 371 37.34 -14.13 -15.02
CA HIS A 371 37.51 -15.28 -15.92
C HIS A 371 36.21 -15.72 -16.62
N GLY A 372 35.11 -14.97 -16.49
CA GLY A 372 33.84 -15.31 -17.16
C GLY A 372 33.13 -16.55 -16.57
N GLU A 373 33.58 -17.02 -15.41
CA GLU A 373 32.97 -18.14 -14.70
C GLU A 373 31.83 -17.68 -13.78
N ILE A 374 30.86 -18.56 -13.56
CA ILE A 374 29.73 -18.31 -12.68
C ILE A 374 30.22 -18.31 -11.22
N TYR A 375 30.15 -17.15 -10.57
CA TYR A 375 30.43 -17.03 -9.14
C TYR A 375 29.24 -17.55 -8.31
N TRP A 376 29.23 -18.86 -8.06
CA TRP A 376 28.16 -19.57 -7.35
C TRP A 376 27.78 -18.98 -5.98
N PRO A 377 28.70 -18.57 -5.09
CA PRO A 377 28.33 -18.02 -3.79
C PRO A 377 27.44 -16.78 -3.91
N GLY A 378 27.85 -15.84 -4.77
CA GLY A 378 27.13 -14.60 -5.04
C GLY A 378 25.79 -14.84 -5.73
N LEU A 379 25.77 -15.73 -6.73
CA LEU A 379 24.54 -16.10 -7.44
C LEU A 379 23.50 -16.71 -6.47
N CYS A 380 23.92 -17.64 -5.61
CA CYS A 380 23.05 -18.27 -4.62
C CYS A 380 22.51 -17.23 -3.61
N LEU A 381 23.36 -16.32 -3.12
CA LEU A 381 22.92 -15.23 -2.24
C LEU A 381 21.90 -14.33 -2.92
N ALA A 382 22.12 -13.98 -4.19
CA ALA A 382 21.23 -13.10 -4.93
C ALA A 382 19.86 -13.76 -5.21
N VAL A 383 19.84 -15.03 -5.61
CA VAL A 383 18.59 -15.81 -5.81
C VAL A 383 17.83 -15.98 -4.48
N ALA A 384 18.52 -16.30 -3.39
CA ALA A 384 17.91 -16.39 -2.07
C ALA A 384 17.31 -15.04 -1.64
N THR A 385 18.05 -13.95 -1.83
CA THR A 385 17.60 -12.58 -1.52
C THR A 385 16.36 -12.20 -2.33
N ALA A 386 16.36 -12.47 -3.64
CA ALA A 386 15.21 -12.21 -4.49
C ALA A 386 13.96 -12.95 -4.02
N THR A 387 14.13 -14.22 -3.65
CA THR A 387 13.04 -15.06 -3.16
C THR A 387 12.52 -14.54 -1.80
N VAL A 388 13.41 -14.20 -0.87
CA VAL A 388 13.02 -13.59 0.43
C VAL A 388 12.24 -12.29 0.22
N LEU A 389 12.67 -11.40 -0.67
CA LEU A 389 11.95 -10.16 -0.95
C LEU A 389 10.53 -10.42 -1.49
N MET A 390 10.37 -11.37 -2.43
CA MET A 390 9.06 -11.74 -2.96
C MET A 390 8.14 -12.34 -1.88
N PHE A 391 8.65 -13.22 -1.02
CA PHE A 391 7.87 -13.79 0.09
C PHE A 391 7.48 -12.72 1.11
N ARG A 392 8.40 -11.82 1.46
CA ARG A 392 8.13 -10.70 2.37
C ARG A 392 7.08 -9.73 1.84
N GLY A 393 6.93 -9.61 0.53
CA GLY A 393 5.83 -8.86 -0.09
C GLY A 393 4.45 -9.32 0.39
N ARG A 394 4.29 -10.59 0.78
CA ARG A 394 3.04 -11.14 1.33
C ARG A 394 2.76 -10.75 2.78
N THR A 395 3.77 -10.32 3.53
CA THR A 395 3.61 -9.92 4.94
C THR A 395 2.95 -8.54 5.07
N TYR A 396 3.10 -7.68 4.06
CA TYR A 396 2.56 -6.32 4.08
C TYR A 396 1.18 -6.26 3.42
N ILE A 397 0.21 -5.67 4.12
CA ILE A 397 -1.16 -5.50 3.62
C ILE A 397 -1.24 -4.43 2.51
N SER A 398 -0.42 -3.37 2.60
CA SER A 398 -0.50 -2.25 1.67
C SER A 398 0.45 -2.43 0.47
N ALA A 399 -0.10 -2.19 -0.72
CA ALA A 399 0.62 -2.28 -1.99
C ALA A 399 1.86 -1.37 -2.03
N GLU A 400 1.85 -0.25 -1.30
CA GLU A 400 2.99 0.68 -1.23
C GLU A 400 4.26 0.02 -0.66
N GLN A 401 4.14 -1.00 0.19
CA GLN A 401 5.30 -1.76 0.70
C GLN A 401 5.50 -3.09 -0.03
N ALA A 402 4.41 -3.75 -0.44
CA ALA A 402 4.49 -5.04 -1.12
C ALA A 402 5.09 -4.92 -2.53
N VAL A 403 4.73 -3.88 -3.30
CA VAL A 403 5.17 -3.71 -4.70
C VAL A 403 6.69 -3.50 -4.79
N PRO A 404 7.34 -2.62 -3.99
CA PRO A 404 8.79 -2.51 -3.99
C PRO A 404 9.49 -3.85 -3.70
N LEU A 405 9.01 -4.62 -2.73
CA LEU A 405 9.61 -5.90 -2.35
C LEU A 405 9.52 -6.93 -3.49
N ILE A 406 8.32 -7.14 -4.03
CA ILE A 406 8.10 -8.09 -5.13
C ILE A 406 8.87 -7.61 -6.37
N GLY A 407 8.75 -6.34 -6.72
CA GLY A 407 9.46 -5.72 -7.84
C GLY A 407 10.98 -5.80 -7.70
N GLY A 408 11.52 -5.63 -6.49
CA GLY A 408 12.94 -5.77 -6.20
C GLY A 408 13.43 -7.21 -6.42
N GLY A 409 12.69 -8.20 -5.92
CA GLY A 409 12.99 -9.60 -6.20
C GLY A 409 12.95 -9.93 -7.69
N VAL A 410 11.93 -9.45 -8.41
CA VAL A 410 11.81 -9.65 -9.86
C VAL A 410 12.99 -9.00 -10.59
N THR A 411 13.37 -7.79 -10.18
CA THR A 411 14.49 -7.04 -10.76
C THR A 411 15.81 -7.81 -10.62
N ILE A 412 16.09 -8.40 -9.45
CA ILE A 412 17.29 -9.21 -9.24
C ILE A 412 17.30 -10.38 -10.24
N LEU A 413 16.22 -11.17 -10.31
CA LEU A 413 16.17 -12.34 -11.19
C LEU A 413 16.27 -11.99 -12.67
N VAL A 414 15.57 -10.94 -13.11
CA VAL A 414 15.62 -10.47 -14.51
C VAL A 414 17.03 -10.02 -14.88
N LEU A 415 17.69 -9.22 -14.04
CA LEU A 415 19.04 -8.74 -14.31
C LEU A 415 20.08 -9.85 -14.25
N LEU A 416 19.94 -10.83 -13.34
CA LEU A 416 20.81 -12.01 -13.30
C LEU A 416 20.65 -12.88 -14.55
N LEU A 417 19.42 -13.15 -14.99
CA LEU A 417 19.16 -13.90 -16.22
C LEU A 417 19.71 -13.18 -17.45
N THR A 418 19.54 -11.85 -17.50
CA THR A 418 20.07 -11.01 -18.58
C THR A 418 21.60 -11.04 -18.59
N ALA A 419 22.23 -10.88 -17.42
CA ALA A 419 23.69 -10.96 -17.30
C ALA A 419 24.22 -12.36 -17.69
N ALA A 420 23.55 -13.42 -17.24
CA ALA A 420 23.93 -14.79 -17.59
C ALA A 420 23.79 -15.08 -19.10
N ALA A 421 22.75 -14.55 -19.75
CA ALA A 421 22.55 -14.71 -21.19
C ALA A 421 23.65 -14.03 -22.02
N VAL A 422 24.20 -12.93 -21.52
CA VAL A 422 25.34 -12.24 -22.15
C VAL A 422 26.66 -12.94 -21.83
N ALA A 423 26.85 -13.36 -20.57
CA ALA A 423 28.13 -13.89 -20.10
C ALA A 423 28.39 -15.34 -20.55
N VAL A 424 27.36 -16.19 -20.68
CA VAL A 424 27.53 -17.62 -20.96
C VAL A 424 26.54 -18.08 -22.05
N PRO A 425 26.76 -17.68 -23.31
CA PRO A 425 25.81 -17.92 -24.41
C PRO A 425 25.57 -19.41 -24.70
N ASP A 426 26.53 -20.29 -24.36
CA ASP A 426 26.41 -21.74 -24.54
C ASP A 426 25.25 -22.36 -23.73
N TYR A 427 24.78 -21.69 -22.68
CA TYR A 427 23.65 -22.13 -21.86
C TYR A 427 22.32 -21.49 -22.27
N ALA A 428 22.21 -20.91 -23.47
CA ALA A 428 21.01 -20.19 -23.92
C ALA A 428 19.71 -20.99 -23.78
N ILE A 429 19.72 -22.30 -24.10
CA ILE A 429 18.52 -23.16 -23.98
C ILE A 429 18.09 -23.30 -22.51
N VAL A 430 19.05 -23.48 -21.60
CA VAL A 430 18.77 -23.60 -20.16
C VAL A 430 18.25 -22.27 -19.61
N LEU A 431 18.90 -21.16 -19.96
CA LEU A 431 18.48 -19.82 -19.53
C LEU A 431 17.09 -19.47 -20.08
N PHE A 432 16.80 -19.81 -21.33
CA PHE A 432 15.47 -19.66 -21.93
C PHE A 432 14.42 -20.45 -21.15
N ALA A 433 14.69 -21.72 -20.84
CA ALA A 433 13.77 -22.56 -20.07
C ALA A 433 13.52 -21.99 -18.67
N VAL A 434 14.57 -21.53 -17.96
CA VAL A 434 14.45 -20.89 -16.64
C VAL A 434 13.65 -19.59 -16.73
N ALA A 435 13.89 -18.76 -17.75
CA ALA A 435 13.16 -17.51 -17.96
C ALA A 435 11.67 -17.77 -18.27
N MET A 436 11.36 -18.77 -19.09
CA MET A 436 9.98 -19.17 -19.38
C MET A 436 9.27 -19.72 -18.14
N LEU A 437 9.96 -20.52 -17.32
CA LEU A 437 9.40 -21.02 -16.06
C LEU A 437 9.13 -19.87 -15.08
N PHE A 438 10.05 -18.90 -15.00
CA PHE A 438 9.87 -17.69 -14.19
C PHE A 438 8.66 -16.88 -14.66
N ALA A 439 8.52 -16.65 -15.97
CA ALA A 439 7.38 -15.93 -16.54
C ALA A 439 6.06 -16.67 -16.28
N ALA A 440 6.01 -17.98 -16.51
CA ALA A 440 4.83 -18.80 -16.24
C ALA A 440 4.47 -18.78 -14.75
N GLY A 441 5.45 -18.94 -13.85
CA GLY A 441 5.26 -18.85 -12.41
C GLY A 441 4.71 -17.50 -11.98
N GLY A 442 5.25 -16.40 -12.53
CA GLY A 442 4.76 -15.05 -12.30
C GLY A 442 3.30 -14.86 -12.73
N LEU A 443 2.91 -15.36 -13.91
CA LEU A 443 1.53 -15.29 -14.40
C LEU A 443 0.57 -16.13 -13.53
N VAL A 444 0.96 -17.35 -13.16
CA VAL A 444 0.16 -18.23 -12.30
C VAL A 444 -0.03 -17.59 -10.92
N LEU A 445 1.04 -17.11 -10.30
CA LEU A 445 0.98 -16.48 -8.97
C LEU A 445 0.30 -15.10 -9.00
N GLY A 446 0.39 -14.36 -10.10
CA GLY A 446 -0.21 -13.03 -10.24
C GLY A 446 -1.71 -13.05 -10.61
N ILE A 447 -2.14 -14.02 -11.43
CA ILE A 447 -3.50 -14.03 -12.02
C ILE A 447 -4.38 -15.11 -11.38
N ILE A 448 -3.83 -16.31 -11.17
CA ILE A 448 -4.60 -17.48 -10.74
C ILE A 448 -4.63 -17.57 -9.22
N ALA A 449 -3.48 -17.47 -8.55
CA ALA A 449 -3.37 -17.63 -7.10
C ALA A 449 -4.30 -16.71 -6.29
N PRO A 450 -4.50 -15.42 -6.61
CA PRO A 450 -5.40 -14.55 -5.83
C PRO A 450 -6.87 -14.98 -5.87
N ARG A 451 -7.27 -15.79 -6.86
CA ARG A 451 -8.63 -16.31 -7.01
C ARG A 451 -8.86 -17.62 -6.28
N GLN A 452 -7.82 -18.19 -5.65
CA GLN A 452 -7.88 -19.49 -4.99
C GLN A 452 -7.85 -19.37 -3.47
N THR A 453 -8.53 -20.31 -2.80
CA THR A 453 -8.46 -20.49 -1.35
C THR A 453 -7.35 -21.50 -1.02
N PHE A 454 -6.25 -21.01 -0.44
CA PHE A 454 -5.15 -21.87 0.00
C PHE A 454 -5.50 -22.59 1.31
N SER A 455 -5.31 -23.91 1.34
CA SER A 455 -5.45 -24.71 2.57
C SER A 455 -4.46 -24.26 3.66
N PRO A 456 -4.77 -24.46 4.96
CA PRO A 456 -3.86 -24.12 6.05
C PRO A 456 -2.49 -24.77 5.94
N VAL A 457 -2.44 -26.03 5.47
CA VAL A 457 -1.18 -26.77 5.26
C VAL A 457 -0.32 -26.10 4.19
N MET A 458 -0.90 -25.69 3.06
CA MET A 458 -0.16 -25.03 1.98
C MET A 458 0.37 -23.66 2.40
N ARG A 459 -0.40 -22.90 3.20
CA ARG A 459 0.09 -21.65 3.81
C ARG A 459 1.26 -21.93 4.76
N ARG A 460 1.15 -22.97 5.60
CA ARG A 460 2.20 -23.34 6.54
C ARG A 460 3.48 -23.80 5.84
N VAL A 461 3.38 -24.56 4.75
CA VAL A 461 4.55 -24.95 3.94
C VAL A 461 5.24 -23.71 3.36
N ALA A 462 4.47 -22.74 2.84
CA ALA A 462 5.03 -21.50 2.33
C ALA A 462 5.73 -20.67 3.43
N GLU A 463 5.19 -20.62 4.65
CA GLU A 463 5.84 -19.99 5.80
C GLU A 463 7.16 -20.69 6.18
N LEU A 464 7.19 -22.02 6.17
CA LEU A 464 8.40 -22.78 6.47
C LEU A 464 9.49 -22.57 5.41
N ILE A 465 9.12 -22.48 4.13
CA ILE A 465 10.03 -22.15 3.03
C ILE A 465 10.61 -20.74 3.22
N ASP A 466 9.76 -19.75 3.55
CA ASP A 466 10.21 -18.38 3.83
C ASP A 466 11.23 -18.34 4.99
N LEU A 467 10.93 -19.03 6.09
CA LEU A 467 11.84 -19.13 7.24
C LEU A 467 13.16 -19.83 6.90
N ALA A 468 13.11 -20.90 6.11
CA ALA A 468 14.31 -21.60 5.64
C ALA A 468 15.18 -20.69 4.76
N LEU A 469 14.57 -19.95 3.84
CA LEU A 469 15.26 -18.99 2.97
C LEU A 469 15.92 -17.87 3.79
N ILE A 470 15.19 -17.25 4.73
CA ILE A 470 15.74 -16.22 5.61
C ILE A 470 16.94 -16.77 6.40
N THR A 471 16.81 -17.99 6.93
CA THR A 471 17.89 -18.63 7.70
C THR A 471 19.10 -18.95 6.82
N SER A 472 18.89 -19.30 5.54
CA SER A 472 19.96 -19.60 4.58
C SER A 472 20.80 -18.38 4.18
N ILE A 473 20.32 -17.15 4.40
CA ILE A 473 21.07 -15.94 4.08
C ILE A 473 22.39 -15.88 4.88
N ILE A 474 22.37 -16.25 6.16
CA ILE A 474 23.56 -16.18 7.02
C ILE A 474 24.71 -17.05 6.47
N PRO A 475 24.53 -18.35 6.21
CA PRO A 475 25.60 -19.16 5.65
C PRO A 475 26.01 -18.72 4.24
N LEU A 476 25.08 -18.22 3.42
CA LEU A 476 25.41 -17.69 2.09
C LEU A 476 26.28 -16.43 2.18
N VAL A 477 26.00 -15.52 3.11
CA VAL A 477 26.85 -14.34 3.37
C VAL A 477 28.23 -14.78 3.83
N CYS A 478 28.33 -15.74 4.77
CA CYS A 478 29.62 -16.31 5.20
C CYS A 478 30.40 -16.97 4.06
N TRP A 479 29.70 -17.56 3.08
CA TRP A 479 30.32 -18.16 1.91
C TRP A 479 30.88 -17.09 0.96
N VAL A 480 30.11 -16.04 0.68
CA VAL A 480 30.54 -14.92 -0.17
C VAL A 480 31.71 -14.15 0.43
N THR A 481 31.72 -13.96 1.75
CA THR A 481 32.82 -13.28 2.44
C THR A 481 34.10 -14.12 2.54
N GLY A 482 34.07 -15.40 2.14
CA GLY A 482 35.23 -16.29 2.23
C GLY A 482 35.53 -16.77 3.65
N LEU A 483 34.58 -16.63 4.59
CA LEU A 483 34.79 -17.02 5.99
C LEU A 483 35.04 -18.53 6.12
N TYR A 484 34.34 -19.35 5.34
CA TYR A 484 34.54 -20.81 5.35
C TYR A 484 35.91 -21.23 4.82
N SER A 485 36.43 -20.54 3.79
CA SER A 485 37.78 -20.78 3.28
C SER A 485 38.83 -20.35 4.28
N LEU A 486 38.62 -19.23 4.97
CA LEU A 486 39.52 -18.74 6.02
C LEU A 486 39.59 -19.74 7.17
N MET A 487 38.45 -20.24 7.66
CA MET A 487 38.42 -21.23 8.75
C MET A 487 39.00 -22.59 8.35
N ARG A 488 38.95 -22.99 7.08
CA ARG A 488 39.58 -24.23 6.61
C ARG A 488 41.10 -24.11 6.47
N GLY A 489 41.61 -22.89 6.31
CA GLY A 489 43.04 -22.60 6.16
C GLY A 489 43.79 -22.37 7.48
N LEU A 490 43.06 -22.23 8.59
CA LEU A 490 43.58 -22.26 9.97
C LEU A 490 43.68 -23.71 10.44
#